data_AF-A0A1W9Z761-F1
#
_entry.id   AF-A0A1W9Z761-F1
#
_cell.length_a   1.000
_cell.length_b   1.000
_cell.length_c   1.000
_cell.angle_alpha   90.00
_cell.angle_beta   90.00
_cell.angle_gamma   90.00
#
_symmetry.space_group_name_H-M   'P 1'
#
loop_
_entity.id
_entity.type
_entity.pdbx_description
1 polymer ?
#
loop_
_entity_poly.entity_id
_entity_poly.type
_entity_poly.pdbx_seq_one_letter_code
_entity_poly.pdbx_strand_id
1 'polypeptide(L)'
;MAHVTSVMRREQLADTVAGQQDVVLRTIRSLLDDGLMKIGEILGASDERVVPWNLSIDAAMDHVYDLFVGHYDEPTLWDLTIWLELTPEGERLAKSLRQGE
;
A
#
# COMPACT_ATOMS: atom_id res chain seq x y z
N MET A 1 -5.67 -2.99 1.75
CA MET A 1 -4.60 -2.80 2.77
C MET A 1 -4.38 -4.01 3.70
N ALA A 2 -5.32 -4.95 3.77
CA ALA A 2 -5.29 -6.12 4.65
C ALA A 2 -4.00 -6.94 4.58
N HIS A 3 -3.42 -7.12 3.39
CA HIS A 3 -2.18 -7.88 3.26
C HIS A 3 -1.00 -7.17 3.95
N VAL A 4 -0.89 -5.85 3.78
CA VAL A 4 0.17 -5.03 4.38
C VAL A 4 0.07 -5.08 5.91
N THR A 5 -1.11 -4.86 6.47
CA THR A 5 -1.32 -4.89 7.93
C THR A 5 -1.12 -6.29 8.52
N SER A 6 -1.45 -7.35 7.78
CA SER A 6 -1.17 -8.73 8.16
C SER A 6 0.34 -9.02 8.26
N VAL A 7 1.12 -8.61 7.25
CA VAL A 7 2.59 -8.75 7.26
C VAL A 7 3.21 -7.96 8.43
N MET A 8 2.79 -6.70 8.62
CA MET A 8 3.25 -5.88 9.74
C MET A 8 3.09 -6.55 11.10
N ARG A 9 1.91 -7.16 11.34
CA ARG A 9 1.61 -7.88 12.59
C ARG A 9 2.40 -9.18 12.70
N ARG A 10 2.51 -9.93 11.60
CA ARG A 10 3.22 -11.23 11.58
C ARG A 10 4.70 -11.07 11.88
N GLU A 11 5.33 -10.08 11.28
CA GLU A 11 6.77 -9.82 11.41
C GLU A 11 7.12 -8.92 12.61
N GLN A 12 6.12 -8.45 13.38
CA GLN A 12 6.31 -7.58 14.56
C GLN A 12 7.25 -6.39 14.30
N LEU A 13 7.05 -5.71 13.17
CA LEU A 13 7.98 -4.66 12.72
C LEU A 13 7.94 -3.37 13.57
N ALA A 14 6.98 -3.25 14.49
CA ALA A 14 6.91 -2.17 15.48
C ALA A 14 6.01 -2.54 16.67
N ASP A 15 6.35 -2.00 17.85
CA ASP A 15 5.69 -2.29 19.14
C ASP A 15 4.41 -1.48 19.38
N THR A 16 4.19 -0.40 18.62
CA THR A 16 3.06 0.52 18.80
C THR A 16 2.28 0.69 17.50
N VAL A 17 1.00 1.03 17.61
CA VAL A 17 0.16 1.33 16.44
C VAL A 17 0.75 2.46 15.61
N ALA A 18 1.20 3.55 16.26
CA ALA A 18 1.84 4.66 15.57
C ALA A 18 3.14 4.24 14.85
N GLY A 19 3.95 3.39 15.46
CA GLY A 19 5.14 2.83 14.82
C GLY A 19 4.78 1.94 13.62
N GLN A 20 3.73 1.13 13.73
CA GLN A 20 3.24 0.31 12.61
C GLN A 20 2.75 1.18 11.46
N GLN A 21 1.99 2.24 11.76
CA GLN A 21 1.50 3.19 10.76
C GLN A 21 2.66 3.90 10.04
N ASP A 22 3.67 4.36 10.76
CA ASP A 22 4.85 5.00 10.19
C ASP A 22 5.61 4.06 9.24
N VAL A 23 5.86 2.81 9.65
CA VAL A 23 6.53 1.81 8.80
C VAL A 23 5.73 1.54 7.53
N VAL A 24 4.41 1.39 7.65
CA VAL A 24 3.52 1.17 6.50
C VAL A 24 3.58 2.35 5.52
N LEU A 25 3.41 3.58 6.01
CA LEU A 25 3.40 4.78 5.18
C LEU A 25 4.75 4.98 4.46
N ARG A 26 5.87 4.78 5.15
CA ARG A 26 7.21 4.88 4.54
C ARG A 26 7.43 3.81 3.49
N THR A 27 7.00 2.58 3.76
CA THR A 27 7.14 1.47 2.82
C THR A 27 6.33 1.72 1.55
N ILE A 28 5.07 2.13 1.69
CA ILE A 28 4.21 2.47 0.55
C ILE A 28 4.85 3.62 -0.24
N ARG A 29 5.26 4.71 0.42
CA ARG A 29 5.91 5.85 -0.25
C ARG A 29 7.14 5.42 -1.05
N SER A 30 8.05 4.65 -0.45
CA SER A 30 9.25 4.16 -1.14
C SER A 30 8.90 3.34 -2.38
N LEU A 31 7.93 2.44 -2.29
CA LEU A 31 7.53 1.58 -3.41
C LEU A 31 6.86 2.38 -4.56
N LEU A 32 6.16 3.47 -4.23
CA LEU A 32 5.59 4.39 -5.22
C LEU A 32 6.67 5.25 -5.87
N ASP A 33 7.57 5.82 -5.07
CA ASP A 33 8.68 6.65 -5.55
C ASP A 33 9.63 5.85 -6.48
N ASP A 34 9.87 4.57 -6.16
CA ASP A 34 10.66 3.65 -6.99
C ASP A 34 9.88 3.13 -8.22
N GLY A 35 8.60 3.46 -8.36
CA GLY A 35 7.74 3.00 -9.45
C GLY A 35 7.46 1.49 -9.43
N LEU A 36 7.62 0.83 -8.28
CA LEU A 36 7.43 -0.61 -8.11
C LEU A 36 5.98 -0.99 -7.83
N MET A 37 5.19 -0.04 -7.33
CA MET A 37 3.77 -0.21 -7.09
C MET A 37 2.96 0.96 -7.65
N LYS A 38 1.68 0.70 -7.89
CA LYS A 38 0.65 1.71 -8.08
C LYS A 38 -0.39 1.59 -6.97
N ILE A 39 -0.96 2.73 -6.59
CA ILE A 39 -1.98 2.85 -5.56
C ILE A 39 -3.26 3.43 -6.14
N GLY A 40 -4.41 2.91 -5.72
CA GLY A 40 -5.67 3.36 -6.25
C GLY A 40 -6.88 2.60 -5.72
N GLU A 41 -7.92 2.56 -6.54
CA GLU A 41 -9.20 1.91 -6.23
C GLU A 41 -9.50 0.76 -7.20
N ILE A 42 -10.38 -0.16 -6.80
CA ILE A 42 -10.92 -1.19 -7.70
C ILE A 42 -12.23 -0.69 -8.27
N LEU A 43 -12.28 -0.47 -9.58
CA LEU A 43 -13.53 -0.21 -10.30
C LEU A 43 -13.99 -1.53 -10.92
N GLY A 44 -15.15 -2.04 -10.51
CA GLY A 44 -15.65 -3.38 -10.87
C GLY A 44 -15.89 -3.66 -12.36
N ALA A 45 -15.54 -2.73 -13.26
CA ALA A 45 -15.68 -2.86 -14.71
C ALA A 45 -14.38 -2.58 -15.49
N SER A 46 -13.22 -2.38 -14.82
CA SER A 46 -11.95 -2.15 -15.51
C SER A 46 -11.19 -3.45 -15.81
N ASP A 47 -10.48 -3.47 -16.95
CA ASP A 47 -9.51 -4.54 -17.28
C ASP A 47 -8.30 -4.54 -16.33
N GLU A 48 -8.02 -3.39 -15.70
CA GLU A 48 -7.05 -3.25 -14.62
C GLU A 48 -7.67 -3.64 -13.27
N ARG A 49 -6.93 -4.38 -12.44
CA ARG A 49 -7.43 -4.75 -11.09
C ARG A 49 -7.40 -3.58 -10.11
N VAL A 50 -6.42 -2.68 -10.26
CA VAL A 50 -6.32 -1.43 -9.50
C VAL A 50 -6.18 -0.28 -10.49
N VAL A 51 -7.13 0.64 -10.47
CA VAL A 51 -7.11 1.88 -11.23
C VAL A 51 -6.39 2.94 -10.40
N PRO A 52 -5.24 3.47 -10.85
CA PRO A 52 -4.50 4.48 -10.09
C PRO A 52 -5.34 5.72 -9.81
N TRP A 53 -5.21 6.28 -8.61
CA TRP A 53 -5.78 7.60 -8.37
C TRP A 53 -5.11 8.64 -9.25
N ASN A 54 -5.89 9.58 -9.77
CA ASN A 54 -5.38 10.72 -10.52
C ASN A 54 -4.82 11.79 -9.57
N LEU A 55 -3.78 11.43 -8.81
CA LEU A 55 -3.12 12.23 -7.79
C LEU A 55 -1.60 12.16 -7.95
N SER A 56 -0.89 13.18 -7.47
CA SER A 56 0.55 13.07 -7.24
C SER A 56 0.82 12.06 -6.12
N ILE A 57 2.05 11.53 -6.03
CA ILE A 57 2.44 10.63 -4.93
C ILE A 57 2.21 11.31 -3.58
N ASP A 58 2.60 12.59 -3.41
CA ASP A 58 2.37 13.32 -2.16
C ASP A 58 0.87 13.41 -1.81
N ALA A 59 0.01 13.76 -2.77
CA ALA A 59 -1.43 13.85 -2.54
C ALA A 59 -2.07 12.48 -2.27
N ALA A 60 -1.59 11.43 -2.92
CA ALA A 60 -2.00 10.06 -2.64
C ALA A 60 -1.58 9.63 -1.23
N MET A 61 -0.37 10.00 -0.79
CA MET A 61 0.11 9.70 0.56
C MET A 61 -0.65 10.48 1.63
N ASP A 62 -1.01 11.74 1.38
CA ASP A 62 -1.89 12.51 2.27
C ASP A 62 -3.26 11.85 2.40
N HIS A 63 -3.82 11.35 1.30
CA HIS A 63 -5.09 10.61 1.32
C HIS A 63 -4.99 9.28 2.08
N VAL A 64 -3.91 8.53 1.89
CA VAL A 64 -3.63 7.30 2.67
C VAL A 64 -3.50 7.64 4.16
N TYR A 65 -2.82 8.74 4.51
CA TYR A 65 -2.68 9.16 5.90
C TYR A 65 -4.05 9.45 6.54
N ASP A 66 -4.88 10.24 5.86
CA ASP A 66 -6.22 10.59 6.35
C ASP A 66 -7.07 9.34 6.62
N LEU A 67 -7.11 8.41 5.67
CA LEU A 67 -7.88 7.17 5.80
C LEU A 67 -7.26 6.18 6.81
N PHE A 68 -5.97 5.88 6.67
CA PHE A 68 -5.33 4.80 7.42
C PHE A 68 -4.91 5.23 8.84
N VAL A 69 -4.50 6.48 9.03
CA VAL A 69 -4.13 7.00 10.35
C VAL A 69 -5.32 7.70 11.00
N GLY A 70 -5.98 8.61 10.27
CA GLY A 70 -7.12 9.37 10.79
C GLY A 70 -8.34 8.50 11.14
N HIS A 71 -8.58 7.44 10.36
CA HIS A 71 -9.69 6.50 10.56
C HIS A 71 -9.22 5.06 10.84
N TYR A 72 -8.08 4.90 11.54
CA TYR A 72 -7.50 3.57 11.77
C TYR A 72 -8.47 2.58 12.42
N ASP A 73 -9.26 3.04 13.40
CA ASP A 73 -10.24 2.22 14.14
C ASP A 73 -11.51 1.88 13.36
N GLU A 74 -11.63 2.34 12.10
CA GLU A 74 -12.73 2.05 11.18
C GLU A 74 -12.21 1.33 9.91
N PRO A 75 -11.80 0.04 10.00
CA PRO A 75 -11.10 -0.65 8.90
C PRO A 75 -11.83 -0.67 7.56
N THR A 76 -13.16 -0.64 7.58
CA THR A 76 -13.97 -0.59 6.36
C THR A 76 -13.71 0.65 5.50
N LEU A 77 -13.26 1.76 6.09
CA LEU A 77 -12.99 3.01 5.37
C LEU A 77 -11.68 2.95 4.57
N TRP A 78 -10.65 2.27 5.08
CA TRP A 78 -9.35 2.23 4.42
C TRP A 78 -9.07 0.90 3.71
N ASP A 79 -9.61 -0.23 4.18
CA ASP A 79 -9.30 -1.53 3.59
C ASP A 79 -9.98 -1.76 2.24
N LEU A 80 -11.16 -1.16 2.06
CA LEU A 80 -11.93 -1.24 0.81
C LEU A 80 -11.61 -0.09 -0.16
N THR A 81 -10.90 0.93 0.30
CA THR A 81 -10.58 2.12 -0.50
C THR A 81 -9.15 2.10 -1.01
N ILE A 82 -8.21 1.60 -0.20
CA ILE A 82 -6.78 1.65 -0.50
C ILE A 82 -6.30 0.31 -1.06
N TRP A 83 -6.06 0.29 -2.36
CA TRP A 83 -5.55 -0.87 -3.08
C TRP A 83 -4.16 -0.61 -3.64
N LEU A 84 -3.33 -1.65 -3.58
CA LEU A 84 -1.94 -1.64 -4.02
C LEU A 84 -1.74 -2.78 -5.01
N GLU A 85 -1.10 -2.48 -6.13
CA GLU A 85 -0.75 -3.44 -7.17
C GLU A 85 0.70 -3.25 -7.61
N LEU A 86 1.41 -4.35 -7.88
CA LEU A 86 2.75 -4.28 -8.46
C LEU A 86 2.69 -3.73 -9.88
N THR A 87 3.63 -2.87 -10.23
CA THR A 87 3.90 -2.53 -11.63
C THR A 87 4.61 -3.70 -12.32
N PRO A 88 4.71 -3.72 -13.67
CA PRO A 88 5.53 -4.70 -14.36
C PRO A 88 6.99 -4.73 -13.87
N GLU A 89 7.55 -3.57 -13.52
CA GLU A 89 8.86 -3.41 -12.90
C GLU A 89 8.91 -4.06 -11.51
N GLY A 90 7.93 -3.76 -10.67
CA GLY A 90 7.77 -4.36 -9.35
C GLY A 90 7.63 -5.88 -9.41
N GLU A 91 6.88 -6.41 -10.37
CA GLU A 91 6.77 -7.85 -10.58
C GLU A 91 8.11 -8.49 -10.93
N ARG A 92 8.89 -7.87 -11.83
CA ARG A 92 10.21 -8.39 -12.22
C ARG A 92 11.15 -8.44 -11.03
N LEU A 93 11.20 -7.36 -10.24
CA LEU A 93 12.02 -7.31 -9.02
C LEU A 93 11.56 -8.32 -7.97
N ALA A 94 10.26 -8.43 -7.73
CA ALA A 94 9.72 -9.42 -6.78
C ALA A 94 10.01 -10.86 -7.22
N LYS A 95 10.04 -11.14 -8.54
CA LYS A 95 10.45 -12.44 -9.09
C LYS A 95 11.94 -12.71 -8.86
N SER A 96 12.82 -11.72 -9.06
CA SER A 96 14.26 -11.91 -8.83
C SER A 96 14.60 -12.13 -7.35
N LEU A 97 13.92 -11.43 -6.43
CA LEU A 97 14.15 -11.61 -4.99
C LEU A 97 13.76 -13.01 -4.50
N ARG A 98 12.67 -13.59 -5.01
CA ARG A 98 12.26 -14.97 -4.70
C ARG A 98 13.20 -16.06 -5.23
N GLN A 99 13.98 -15.76 -6.26
CA GLN A 99 14.93 -16.71 -6.86
C GLN A 99 16.33 -16.60 -6.25
N GLY A 100 16.56 -15.60 -5.39
CA GLY A 100 17.83 -15.38 -4.69
C GLY A 100 17.85 -15.92 -3.26
N GLU A 101 16.79 -16.62 -2.83
CA GLU A 101 16.74 -17.44 -1.59
C GLU A 101 17.16 -18.89 -1.90
#